data_AF-A0A969GDG4-F1
#
_entry.id   AF-A0A969GDG4-F1
#
_cell.length_a   1.000
_cell.length_b   1.000
_cell.length_c   1.000
_cell.angle_alpha   90.00
_cell.angle_beta   90.00
_cell.angle_gamma   90.00
#
_symmetry.space_group_name_H-M   'P 1'
#
loop_
_entity.id
_entity.type
_entity.pdbx_description
1 polymer ?
#
loop_
_entity_poly.entity_id
_entity_poly.type
_entity_poly.pdbx_seq_one_letter_code
_entity_poly.pdbx_strand_id
1 'polypeptide(L)' 'MTDISIYKTITITHKTSNLKQISDYVVMGNNDNLQELLLQLKEEFGFGELLYLSTCNRVLYLFTTPKKLIELLQNVFYRL' A
#
# COMPACT_ATOMS: atom_id res chain seq x y z
N MET A 1 -16.03 22.62 9.02
CA MET A 1 -16.02 21.15 9.14
C MET A 1 -15.36 20.62 7.88
N THR A 2 -14.03 20.50 7.90
CA THR A 2 -13.23 20.16 6.71
C THR A 2 -13.03 18.66 6.71
N ASP A 3 -13.92 17.94 6.04
CA ASP A 3 -13.74 16.53 5.68
C ASP A 3 -12.60 16.41 4.65
N ILE A 4 -11.36 16.55 5.11
CA ILE A 4 -10.21 16.05 4.36
C ILE A 4 -10.28 14.55 4.56
N SER A 5 -10.66 13.80 3.52
CA SER A 5 -10.58 12.35 3.48
C SER A 5 -9.13 11.91 3.72
N ILE A 6 -8.76 11.77 4.99
CA ILE A 6 -7.42 11.36 5.42
C ILE A 6 -7.14 9.94 4.93
N TYR A 7 -8.18 9.13 4.75
CA TYR A 7 -8.12 7.78 4.21
C TYR A 7 -7.83 7.80 2.71
N LYS A 8 -6.82 7.02 2.32
CA LYS A 8 -6.41 6.78 0.94
C LYS A 8 -6.15 5.29 0.75
N THR A 9 -6.35 4.82 -0.47
CA THR A 9 -6.09 3.41 -0.81
C THR A 9 -5.22 3.28 -2.05
N ILE A 10 -4.37 2.26 -2.05
CA ILE A 10 -3.70 1.74 -3.23
C ILE A 10 -4.16 0.29 -3.35
N THR A 11 -4.82 -0.03 -4.45
CA THR A 11 -5.36 -1.37 -4.70
C THR A 11 -4.85 -1.90 -6.02
N ILE A 12 -4.23 -3.07 -5.97
CA ILE A 12 -3.76 -3.81 -7.15
C ILE A 12 -4.69 -5.01 -7.34
N THR A 13 -5.23 -5.18 -8.55
CA THR A 13 -6.16 -6.27 -8.87
C THR A 13 -5.80 -6.95 -10.17
N HIS A 14 -6.27 -8.18 -10.35
CA HIS A 14 -6.10 -8.93 -11.60
C HIS A 14 -6.75 -8.32 -12.85
N LYS A 15 -7.63 -7.31 -12.71
CA LYS A 15 -8.20 -6.61 -13.87
C LYS A 15 -7.27 -5.57 -14.48
N THR A 16 -6.21 -5.17 -13.77
CA THR A 16 -5.27 -4.12 -14.17
C THR A 16 -3.85 -4.63 -14.44
N SER A 17 -3.58 -5.92 -14.23
CA SER A 17 -2.27 -6.56 -14.35
C SER A 17 -2.43 -8.05 -14.71
N ASN A 18 -1.57 -8.61 -15.56
CA ASN A 18 -1.54 -10.05 -15.85
C ASN A 18 -1.29 -10.83 -14.53
N LEU A 19 -2.06 -11.91 -14.27
CA LEU A 19 -2.03 -12.77 -13.05
C LEU A 19 -0.62 -13.08 -12.52
N LYS A 20 0.38 -13.14 -13.42
CA LYS A 20 1.80 -13.37 -13.11
C LYS A 20 2.54 -12.23 -12.39
N GLN A 21 2.01 -11.00 -12.38
CA GLN A 21 2.66 -9.82 -11.76
C GLN A 21 2.12 -9.47 -10.37
N ILE A 22 0.95 -9.99 -9.97
CA ILE A 22 0.40 -9.69 -8.63
C ILE A 22 1.32 -10.25 -7.54
N SER A 23 1.95 -11.40 -7.78
CA SER A 23 2.94 -11.99 -6.88
C SER A 23 4.16 -11.10 -6.65
N ASP A 24 4.49 -10.20 -7.58
CA ASP A 24 5.62 -9.27 -7.45
C ASP A 24 5.28 -8.11 -6.51
N TYR A 25 3.99 -7.74 -6.41
CA TYR A 25 3.47 -6.73 -5.48
C TYR A 25 2.94 -7.31 -4.17
N VAL A 26 2.83 -8.64 -4.09
CA VAL A 26 2.61 -9.35 -2.83
C VAL A 26 3.95 -9.38 -2.13
N VAL A 27 4.01 -8.85 -0.92
CA VAL A 27 5.17 -8.99 -0.04
C VAL A 27 5.39 -10.48 0.21
N MET A 28 6.29 -11.09 -0.57
CA MET A 28 6.70 -12.49 -0.46
C MET A 28 7.72 -12.61 0.67
N GLY A 29 7.28 -12.37 1.90
CA GLY A 29 8.05 -12.59 3.10
C GLY A 29 7.33 -13.58 4.00
N ASN A 30 8.08 -14.45 4.68
CA ASN A 30 7.58 -15.08 5.91
C ASN A 30 6.96 -13.99 6.79
N ASN A 31 5.86 -14.26 7.49
CA ASN A 31 5.06 -13.25 8.21
C ASN A 31 5.90 -12.27 9.06
N ASP A 32 7.04 -12.72 9.57
CA ASP A 32 8.00 -11.92 10.35
C ASP A 32 8.55 -10.70 9.56
N ASN A 33 8.74 -10.82 8.24
CA ASN A 33 9.25 -9.73 7.39
C ASN A 33 8.16 -8.74 6.94
N LEU A 34 6.88 -9.15 6.98
CA LEU A 34 5.78 -8.29 6.51
C LEU A 34 5.53 -7.14 7.49
N GLN A 35 5.53 -7.42 8.79
CA GLN A 35 5.31 -6.38 9.80
C GLN A 35 6.40 -5.31 9.75
N GLU A 36 7.67 -5.72 9.64
CA GLU A 36 8.79 -4.80 9.51
C GLU A 36 8.70 -3.95 8.24
N LEU A 37 8.35 -4.55 7.11
CA LEU A 37 8.14 -3.81 5.86
C LEU A 37 7.00 -2.78 6.00
N LEU A 38 5.87 -3.17 6.60
CA LEU A 38 4.75 -2.25 6.79
C LEU A 38 5.11 -1.09 7.75
N LEU A 39 5.92 -1.36 8.77
CA LEU A 39 6.46 -0.31 9.64
C LEU A 39 7.39 0.63 8.87
N GLN A 40 8.31 0.10 8.07
CA GLN A 40 9.19 0.91 7.21
C GLN A 40 8.39 1.78 6.24
N LEU A 41 7.38 1.22 5.55
CA LEU A 41 6.51 1.97 4.65
C LEU A 41 5.74 3.07 5.38
N LYS A 42 5.24 2.78 6.58
CA LYS A 42 4.54 3.75 7.41
C LYS A 42 5.46 4.93 7.77
N GLU A 43 6.69 4.66 8.17
CA GLU A 43 7.69 5.66 8.53
C GLU A 43 8.18 6.47 7.31
N GLU A 44 8.60 5.78 6.25
CA GLU A 44 9.14 6.36 5.01
C GLU A 44 8.17 7.36 4.37
N PHE A 45 6.89 6.97 4.29
CA PHE A 45 5.88 7.80 3.63
C PHE A 45 5.12 8.73 4.59
N GLY A 46 5.28 8.56 5.90
CA GLY A 46 4.59 9.34 6.93
C GLY A 46 3.08 9.04 6.98
N PHE A 47 2.73 7.75 7.02
CA PHE A 47 1.34 7.30 7.22
C PHE A 47 0.99 7.31 8.72
N GLY A 48 -0.24 7.72 9.05
CA GLY A 48 -0.75 7.66 10.41
C GLY A 48 -1.14 6.23 10.80
N GLU A 49 -2.09 5.67 10.06
CA GLU A 49 -2.54 4.28 10.15
C GLU A 49 -2.26 3.59 8.82
N LEU A 50 -1.95 2.28 8.87
CA LEU A 50 -1.71 1.46 7.69
C LEU A 50 -2.34 0.08 7.91
N LEU A 51 -3.28 -0.28 7.05
CA LEU A 51 -3.87 -1.61 6.92
C LEU A 51 -3.42 -2.22 5.60
N TYR A 52 -2.87 -3.42 5.70
CA TYR A 52 -2.53 -4.26 4.56
C TYR A 52 -3.49 -5.45 4.48
N LEU A 53 -4.10 -5.65 3.32
CA LEU A 53 -4.94 -6.82 3.04
C LEU A 53 -4.52 -7.43 1.71
N SER A 54 -4.00 -8.66 1.77
CA SER A 54 -3.70 -9.45 0.59
C SER A 54 -4.59 -10.68 0.51
N THR A 55 -5.03 -10.99 -0.70
CA THR A 55 -5.74 -12.20 -1.08
C THR A 55 -5.18 -12.65 -2.42
N CYS A 56 -5.58 -13.83 -2.92
CA CYS A 56 -5.12 -14.32 -4.22
C CYS A 56 -5.45 -13.39 -5.41
N ASN A 57 -6.42 -12.48 -5.26
CA ASN A 57 -6.93 -11.65 -6.36
C ASN A 57 -6.73 -10.14 -6.16
N ARG A 58 -6.25 -9.73 -4.99
CA ARG A 58 -6.20 -8.33 -4.57
C ARG A 58 -5.12 -8.10 -3.52
N VAL A 59 -4.33 -7.06 -3.73
CA VAL A 59 -3.49 -6.45 -2.70
C VAL A 59 -4.03 -5.04 -2.44
N LEU A 60 -4.30 -4.72 -1.18
CA LEU A 60 -4.83 -3.44 -0.73
C LEU A 60 -3.93 -2.87 0.37
N TYR A 61 -3.50 -1.64 0.17
CA TYR A 61 -2.97 -0.77 1.20
C TYR A 61 -3.99 0.33 1.48
N LEU A 62 -4.53 0.37 2.69
CA LEU A 62 -5.38 1.45 3.19
C LEU A 62 -4.60 2.21 4.25
N PHE A 63 -4.51 3.53 4.11
CA PHE A 63 -3.72 4.34 5.03
C PHE A 63 -4.27 5.74 5.22
N THR A 64 -3.85 6.38 6.31
CA THR A 64 -4.14 7.79 6.58
C THR A 64 -2.92 8.67 6.31
N THR A 65 -3.09 9.79 5.62
CA THR A 65 -2.03 10.79 5.48
C THR A 65 -2.59 12.17 5.17
N PRO A 66 -2.02 13.25 5.73
CA PRO A 66 -2.37 14.62 5.35
C PRO A 66 -1.82 15.00 3.96
N LYS A 67 -0.86 14.24 3.42
CA LYS A 67 -0.25 14.50 2.10
C LYS A 67 -1.25 14.28 0.96
N LYS A 68 -1.07 14.99 -0.15
CA LYS A 68 -1.86 14.72 -1.37
C LYS A 68 -1.38 13.42 -2.00
N LEU A 69 -2.31 12.63 -2.54
CA LEU A 69 -1.99 11.32 -3.12
C LEU A 69 -0.97 11.42 -4.27
N ILE A 70 -1.07 12.46 -5.09
CA ILE A 70 -0.19 12.68 -6.26
C ILE A 70 1.30 12.74 -5.89
N GLU A 71 1.62 13.29 -4.71
CA GLU A 71 3.00 13.44 -4.20
C GLU A 71 3.58 12.10 -3.71
N LEU A 72 2.70 11.12 -3.49
CA LEU A 72 3.02 9.86 -2.86
C LEU A 72 3.12 8.72 -3.88
N LEU A 73 2.29 8.75 -4.93
CA LEU A 73 2.15 7.67 -5.90
C LEU A 73 3.47 7.33 -6.61
N GLN A 74 4.23 8.32 -7.05
CA GLN A 74 5.49 8.06 -7.77
C GLN A 74 6.45 7.24 -6.91
N ASN A 75 6.62 7.61 -5.63
CA ASN A 75 7.59 6.96 -4.75
C ASN A 75 7.10 5.58 -4.28
N VAL A 76 5.79 5.43 -4.03
CA VAL A 76 5.23 4.14 -3.60
C VAL A 76 5.32 3.09 -4.72
N PHE A 77 5.08 3.46 -5.98
CA PHE A 77 5.15 2.52 -7.11
C PHE A 77 6.56 2.01 -7.42
N TYR A 78 7.62 2.75 -7.08
CA TYR A 78 9.00 2.27 -7.25
C TYR A 78 9.48 1.41 -6.07
N ARG A 79 8.79 1.48 -4.93
CA ARG A 79 9.16 0.75 -3.71
C ARG A 79 8.42 -0.58 -3.56
N LEU A 80 7.16 -0.62 -3.99
CA LEU A 80 6.29 -1.81 -4.05
C LEU A 80 6.49 -2.55 -5.37
#